data_AF-A0A257J492-F1
#
_entry.id   AF-A0A257J492-F1
#
_cell.length_a   1.000
_cell.length_b   1.000
_cell.length_c   1.000
_cell.angle_alpha   90.00
_cell.angle_beta   90.00
_cell.angle_gamma   90.00
#
_symmetry.space_group_name_H-M   'P 1'
#
loop_
_entity.id
_entity.type
_entity.pdbx_description
1 polymer ?
#
loop_
_entity_poly.entity_id
_entity_poly.type
_entity_poly.pdbx_seq_one_letter_code
_entity_poly.pdbx_strand_id
1 'polypeptide(L)'
;MSNVHAIRQTRPVEPLFLFDVRRPLQAASPEMISRLITHADQATRLPGGRLRLRISSDMVERLQAQGKLGRDDYRLADLTVDWDETEGQVIQVRDDARLRDASARWAEWDSLWDEGAYQPETDVRQAFAA
;
A
#
# COMPACT_ATOMS: atom_id res chain seq x y z
N MET A 1 -42.83 -5.34 38.32
CA MET A 1 -42.09 -4.05 38.17
C MET A 1 -40.71 -4.39 37.61
N SER A 2 -40.39 -3.83 36.43
CA SER A 2 -39.32 -4.28 35.53
C SER A 2 -37.96 -3.72 35.96
N ASN A 3 -37.02 -4.58 36.35
CA ASN A 3 -35.63 -4.19 36.66
C ASN A 3 -34.83 -4.10 35.36
N VAL A 4 -34.83 -2.90 34.77
CA VAL A 4 -34.01 -2.54 33.62
C VAL A 4 -32.54 -2.59 34.04
N HIS A 5 -31.85 -3.63 33.59
CA HIS A 5 -30.40 -3.64 33.53
C HIS A 5 -30.00 -2.53 32.56
N ALA A 6 -29.57 -1.38 33.08
CA ALA A 6 -28.91 -0.36 32.29
C ALA A 6 -27.55 -0.93 31.86
N ILE A 7 -27.54 -1.63 30.72
CA ILE A 7 -26.33 -2.02 30.02
C ILE A 7 -25.63 -0.71 29.71
N ARG A 8 -24.54 -0.41 30.42
CA ARG A 8 -23.62 0.67 30.02
C ARG A 8 -23.24 0.40 28.58
N GLN A 9 -23.73 1.22 27.66
CA GLN A 9 -23.26 1.22 26.29
C GLN A 9 -21.78 1.58 26.35
N THR A 10 -20.91 0.57 26.27
CA THR A 10 -19.50 0.78 26.01
C THR A 10 -19.44 1.44 24.64
N ARG A 11 -19.19 2.76 24.61
CA ARG A 11 -18.73 3.44 23.40
C ARG A 11 -17.56 2.61 22.87
N PRO A 12 -17.51 2.25 21.59
CA PRO A 12 -16.29 1.69 21.03
C PRO A 12 -15.23 2.79 21.18
N VAL A 13 -14.37 2.63 22.18
CA VAL A 13 -13.14 3.40 22.28
C VAL A 13 -12.33 2.91 21.09
N GLU A 14 -12.33 3.71 20.04
CA GLU A 14 -11.50 3.53 18.86
C GLU A 14 -10.05 3.44 19.37
N PRO A 15 -9.37 2.28 19.23
CA PRO A 15 -8.01 2.19 19.72
C PRO A 15 -7.14 3.10 18.86
N LEU A 16 -6.60 4.15 19.50
CA LEU A 16 -5.57 5.07 18.98
C LEU A 16 -4.21 4.37 18.77
N PHE A 17 -4.21 3.17 18.18
CA PHE A 17 -2.99 2.56 17.69
C PHE A 17 -2.88 2.86 16.19
N LEU A 18 -1.86 3.66 15.86
CA LEU A 18 -1.46 4.21 14.55
C LEU A 18 -1.03 3.16 13.50
N PHE A 19 -1.59 1.96 13.56
CA PHE A 19 -1.52 0.98 12.48
C PHE A 19 -2.96 0.61 12.16
N ASP A 20 -3.68 1.51 11.50
CA ASP A 20 -4.96 1.16 10.90
C ASP A 20 -4.69 0.27 9.68
N VAL A 21 -4.38 -1.00 9.96
CA VAL A 21 -4.18 -2.07 8.97
C VAL A 21 -5.51 -2.45 8.28
N ARG A 22 -6.60 -1.71 8.54
CA ARG A 22 -7.97 -2.10 8.21
C ARG A 22 -8.62 -1.29 7.10
N ARG A 23 -7.90 -0.51 6.28
CA ARG A 23 -8.44 -0.29 4.92
C ARG A 23 -8.27 -1.61 4.18
N PRO A 24 -9.34 -2.40 3.91
CA PRO A 24 -9.20 -3.47 2.96
C PRO A 24 -8.93 -2.80 1.63
N LEU A 25 -7.66 -2.74 1.22
CA LEU A 25 -7.36 -2.53 -0.18
C LEU A 25 -8.04 -3.71 -0.88
N GLN A 26 -9.14 -3.40 -1.58
CA GLN A 26 -10.01 -4.37 -2.23
C GLN A 26 -9.13 -5.31 -3.04
N ALA A 27 -9.30 -6.63 -2.91
CA ALA A 27 -8.45 -7.59 -3.63
C ALA A 27 -8.39 -7.24 -5.13
N ALA A 28 -7.28 -7.56 -5.78
CA ALA A 28 -7.13 -7.36 -7.22
C ALA A 28 -8.33 -8.01 -7.94
N SER A 29 -9.00 -7.24 -8.79
CA SER A 29 -10.15 -7.73 -9.54
C SER A 29 -9.67 -8.64 -10.68
N PRO A 30 -10.50 -9.59 -11.12
CA PRO A 30 -10.20 -10.41 -12.30
C PRO A 30 -9.82 -9.55 -13.51
N GLU A 31 -10.53 -8.44 -13.74
CA GLU A 31 -10.24 -7.49 -14.83
C GLU A 31 -8.85 -6.87 -14.72
N MET A 32 -8.40 -6.51 -13.51
CA MET A 32 -7.03 -6.02 -13.31
C MET A 32 -5.99 -7.08 -13.66
N ILE A 33 -6.22 -8.33 -13.25
CA ILE A 33 -5.31 -9.45 -13.55
C ILE A 33 -5.27 -9.70 -15.07
N SER A 34 -6.42 -9.72 -15.74
CA SER A 34 -6.49 -9.88 -17.20
C SER A 34 -5.78 -8.75 -17.95
N ARG A 35 -5.96 -7.50 -17.51
CA ARG A 35 -5.26 -6.34 -18.09
C ARG A 35 -3.75 -6.45 -17.92
N LEU A 36 -3.28 -6.86 -16.74
CA LEU A 36 -1.86 -7.08 -16.51
C LEU A 36 -1.32 -8.16 -17.43
N ILE A 37 -1.97 -9.33 -17.52
CA ILE A 37 -1.51 -10.41 -18.41
C ILE A 37 -1.45 -9.94 -19.87
N THR A 38 -2.42 -9.12 -20.30
CA THR A 38 -2.48 -8.62 -21.69
C THR A 38 -1.40 -7.57 -22.01
N HIS A 39 -1.03 -6.75 -21.03
CA HIS A 39 -0.20 -5.57 -21.24
C HIS A 39 1.15 -5.61 -20.52
N ALA A 40 1.50 -6.71 -19.88
CA ALA A 40 2.77 -6.90 -19.21
C ALA A 40 3.94 -6.64 -20.18
N ASP A 41 4.78 -5.68 -19.83
CA ASP A 41 6.03 -5.39 -20.53
C ASP A 41 7.22 -6.13 -19.91
N GLN A 42 7.06 -6.60 -18.67
CA GLN A 42 8.08 -7.34 -17.94
C GLN A 42 7.64 -8.80 -17.74
N ALA A 43 8.38 -9.72 -18.35
CA ALA A 43 8.17 -11.15 -18.21
C ALA A 43 9.48 -11.84 -17.80
N THR A 44 9.52 -12.39 -16.58
CA THR A 44 10.68 -13.13 -16.06
C THR A 44 10.36 -14.61 -15.98
N ARG A 45 11.20 -15.45 -16.60
CA ARG A 45 11.09 -16.91 -16.55
C ARG A 45 11.45 -17.41 -15.15
N LEU A 46 10.58 -18.25 -14.59
CA LEU A 46 10.79 -18.94 -13.32
C LEU A 46 10.96 -20.45 -13.58
N PRO A 47 11.60 -21.19 -12.64
CA PRO A 47 11.71 -22.64 -12.74
C PRO A 47 10.34 -23.32 -12.88
N GLY A 48 10.30 -24.44 -13.60
CA GLY A 48 9.08 -25.25 -13.76
C GLY A 48 8.08 -24.70 -14.77
N GLY A 49 8.52 -23.97 -15.81
CA GLY A 49 7.63 -23.50 -16.89
C GLY A 49 6.76 -22.29 -16.52
N ARG A 50 7.15 -21.57 -15.46
CA ARG A 50 6.39 -20.45 -14.92
C ARG A 50 6.92 -19.12 -15.45
N LEU A 51 6.03 -18.14 -15.52
CA LEU A 51 6.33 -16.75 -15.86
C LEU A 51 5.88 -15.83 -14.74
N ARG A 52 6.76 -14.90 -14.36
CA ARG A 52 6.39 -13.75 -13.56
C ARG A 52 6.13 -12.57 -14.49
N LEU A 53 4.90 -12.09 -14.49
CA LEU A 53 4.44 -10.96 -15.27
C LEU A 53 4.28 -9.73 -14.38
N ARG A 54 4.77 -8.60 -14.88
CA ARG A 54 4.61 -7.26 -14.28
C ARG A 54 4.41 -6.23 -15.36
N ILE A 55 3.81 -5.11 -14.97
CA ILE A 55 3.74 -3.92 -15.81
C ILE A 55 4.52 -2.79 -15.14
N SER A 56 5.40 -2.12 -15.90
CA SER A 56 6.12 -0.95 -15.40
C SER A 56 5.21 0.27 -15.31
N SER A 57 5.55 1.24 -14.44
CA SER A 57 4.82 2.49 -14.33
C SER A 57 4.82 3.29 -15.64
N ASP A 58 5.95 3.31 -16.35
CA ASP A 58 6.05 3.94 -17.69
C ASP A 58 5.07 3.30 -18.69
N MET A 59 4.97 1.97 -18.69
CA MET A 59 4.03 1.28 -19.56
C MET A 59 2.57 1.59 -19.18
N VAL A 60 2.24 1.68 -17.89
CA VAL A 60 0.91 2.13 -17.43
C VAL A 60 0.60 3.54 -17.95
N GLU A 61 1.52 4.49 -17.78
CA GLU A 61 1.35 5.87 -18.26
C GLU A 61 1.16 5.94 -19.77
N ARG A 62 1.96 5.17 -20.53
CA ARG A 62 1.82 5.07 -21.99
C ARG A 62 0.48 4.51 -22.42
N LEU A 63 -0.03 3.49 -21.73
CA LEU A 63 -1.32 2.88 -22.02
C LEU A 63 -2.49 3.78 -21.62
N GLN A 64 -2.36 4.56 -20.54
CA GLN A 64 -3.31 5.61 -20.19
C GLN A 64 -3.34 6.73 -21.23
N ALA A 65 -2.18 7.18 -21.71
CA ALA A 65 -2.09 8.17 -22.78
C ALA A 65 -2.73 7.68 -24.10
N GLN A 66 -2.69 6.37 -24.35
CA GLN A 66 -3.37 5.73 -25.48
C GLN A 66 -4.86 5.47 -25.25
N GLY A 67 -5.40 5.76 -24.06
CA GLY A 67 -6.80 5.50 -23.70
C GLY A 67 -7.13 4.01 -23.50
N LYS A 68 -6.13 3.13 -23.39
CA LYS A 68 -6.31 1.69 -23.15
C LYS A 68 -6.52 1.35 -21.69
N LEU A 69 -5.98 2.18 -20.79
CA LEU A 69 -6.17 2.10 -19.35
C LEU A 69 -6.81 3.39 -18.82
N GLY A 70 -7.62 3.27 -17.79
CA GLY A 70 -8.17 4.40 -17.05
C GLY A 70 -7.15 5.00 -16.09
N ARG A 71 -7.43 6.21 -15.59
CA ARG A 71 -6.58 6.86 -14.57
C ARG A 71 -6.52 6.07 -13.25
N ASP A 72 -7.57 5.31 -12.95
CA ASP A 72 -7.66 4.50 -11.73
C ASP A 72 -6.85 3.19 -11.82
N ASP A 73 -6.30 2.87 -12.99
CA ASP A 73 -5.50 1.66 -13.22
C ASP A 73 -4.03 1.80 -12.78
N TYR A 74 -3.67 2.87 -12.06
CA TYR A 74 -2.29 3.08 -11.55
C TYR A 74 -1.80 1.91 -10.68
N ARG A 75 -2.72 1.22 -10.00
CA ARG A 75 -2.44 0.04 -9.16
C ARG A 75 -1.89 -1.16 -9.94
N LEU A 76 -2.06 -1.20 -11.27
CA LEU A 76 -1.50 -2.27 -12.10
C LEU A 76 0.03 -2.37 -11.96
N ALA A 77 0.74 -1.26 -11.74
CA ALA A 77 2.18 -1.25 -11.54
C ALA A 77 2.62 -1.94 -10.22
N ASP A 78 1.71 -2.03 -9.25
CA ASP A 78 1.94 -2.68 -7.96
C ASP A 78 1.58 -4.18 -7.99
N LEU A 79 1.01 -4.68 -9.09
CA LEU A 79 0.61 -6.07 -9.25
C LEU A 79 1.73 -6.92 -9.86
N THR A 80 1.88 -8.13 -9.33
CA THR A 80 2.74 -9.18 -9.87
C THR A 80 1.92 -10.46 -10.01
N VAL A 81 1.97 -11.06 -11.19
CA VAL A 81 1.23 -12.29 -11.49
C VAL A 81 2.22 -13.38 -11.87
N ASP A 82 2.17 -14.51 -11.16
CA ASP A 82 2.88 -15.72 -11.55
C ASP A 82 1.91 -16.61 -12.33
N TRP A 83 2.28 -16.90 -13.57
CA TRP A 83 1.50 -17.61 -14.59
C TRP A 83 2.18 -18.92 -14.97
N ASP A 84 1.41 -19.99 -15.14
CA ASP A 84 1.86 -21.24 -15.75
C ASP A 84 1.56 -21.23 -17.25
N GLU A 85 2.59 -21.23 -18.09
CA GLU A 85 2.37 -21.25 -19.54
C GLU A 85 1.89 -22.60 -20.06
N THR A 86 2.22 -23.69 -19.37
CA THR A 86 1.89 -25.05 -19.82
C THR A 86 0.41 -25.32 -19.58
N GLU A 87 -0.08 -24.92 -18.40
CA GLU A 87 -1.49 -25.14 -18.00
C GLU A 87 -2.39 -23.94 -18.34
N GLY A 88 -1.82 -22.78 -18.67
CA GLY A 88 -2.56 -21.56 -18.98
C GLY A 88 -3.28 -20.97 -17.77
N GLN A 89 -2.68 -21.07 -16.58
CA GLN A 89 -3.32 -20.74 -15.31
C GLN A 89 -2.53 -19.70 -14.51
N VAL A 90 -3.26 -18.90 -13.74
CA VAL A 90 -2.67 -18.01 -12.72
C VAL A 90 -2.37 -18.84 -11.48
N ILE A 91 -1.10 -18.90 -11.09
CA ILE A 91 -0.65 -19.61 -9.88
C ILE A 91 -0.78 -18.70 -8.67
N GLN A 92 -0.33 -17.46 -8.80
CA GLN A 92 -0.29 -16.51 -7.69
C GLN A 92 -0.46 -15.08 -8.20
N VAL A 93 -1.22 -14.28 -7.44
CA VAL A 93 -1.31 -12.83 -7.63
C VAL A 93 -0.81 -12.17 -6.35
N ARG A 94 0.17 -11.28 -6.50
CA ARG A 94 0.71 -10.47 -5.42
C ARG A 94 0.41 -9.01 -5.72
N ASP A 95 -0.05 -8.31 -4.69
CA ASP A 95 -0.43 -6.91 -4.76
C ASP A 95 0.35 -6.11 -3.70
N ASP A 96 1.33 -5.36 -4.18
CA ASP A 96 2.24 -4.59 -3.33
C ASP A 96 1.73 -3.17 -3.05
N ALA A 97 0.53 -2.79 -3.51
CA ALA A 97 -0.01 -1.44 -3.26
C ALA A 97 -0.21 -1.19 -1.75
N ARG A 98 -0.48 -2.26 -0.98
CA ARG A 98 -0.51 -2.20 0.49
C ARG A 98 0.84 -1.83 1.10
N LEU A 99 1.92 -2.37 0.53
CA LEU A 99 3.28 -2.09 0.99
C LEU A 99 3.67 -0.65 0.65
N ARG A 100 3.31 -0.17 -0.55
CA ARG A 100 3.53 1.22 -0.97
C ARG A 100 2.77 2.22 -0.09
N ASP A 101 1.48 1.97 0.17
CA ASP A 101 0.66 2.82 1.02
C ASP A 101 1.14 2.84 2.49
N ALA A 102 1.61 1.69 3.00
CA ALA A 102 2.22 1.60 4.32
C ALA A 102 3.54 2.39 4.36
N SER A 103 4.40 2.23 3.37
CA SER A 103 5.69 2.95 3.29
C SER A 103 5.49 4.47 3.20
N ALA A 104 4.50 4.96 2.45
CA ALA A 104 4.22 6.38 2.34
C ALA A 104 3.78 7.00 3.69
N ARG A 105 2.96 6.28 4.46
CA ARG A 105 2.56 6.71 5.82
C ARG A 105 3.72 6.77 6.79
N TRP A 106 4.66 5.84 6.69
CA TRP A 106 5.85 5.85 7.53
C TRP A 106 6.78 7.02 7.19
N ALA A 107 6.93 7.37 5.91
CA ALA A 107 7.71 8.53 5.49
C ALA A 107 7.10 9.87 5.99
N GLU A 108 5.77 9.97 6.06
CA GLU A 108 5.08 11.11 6.69
C GLU A 108 5.43 11.23 8.18
N TRP A 109 5.48 10.10 8.90
CA TRP A 109 5.85 10.07 10.31
C TRP A 109 7.31 10.46 10.56
N ASP A 110 8.24 10.00 9.71
CA ASP A 110 9.66 10.34 9.81
C ASP A 110 9.89 11.85 9.61
N SER A 111 9.12 12.48 8.72
CA SER A 111 9.18 13.93 8.50
C SER A 111 8.75 14.78 9.70
N LEU A 112 8.07 14.19 10.70
CA LEU A 112 7.70 14.87 11.94
C LEU A 112 8.81 14.82 13.00
N TRP A 113 9.83 13.97 12.81
CA TRP A 113 11.04 13.92 13.64
C TRP A 113 12.13 14.79 13.01
N ASP A 114 12.00 16.12 13.15
CA ASP A 114 13.10 17.03 12.83
C ASP A 114 14.19 16.92 13.92
N GLU A 115 15.42 16.57 13.54
CA GLU A 115 16.60 16.55 14.43
C GLU A 115 16.82 17.92 15.12
N GLY A 116 16.34 19.01 14.53
CA GLY A 116 16.35 20.35 15.12
C GLY A 116 15.54 20.46 16.42
N ALA A 117 14.50 19.63 16.60
CA ALA A 117 13.67 19.63 17.81
C ALA A 117 14.40 19.06 19.04
N TYR A 118 15.53 18.37 18.84
CA TYR A 118 16.36 17.80 19.90
C TYR A 118 17.61 18.64 20.21
N GLN A 119 17.78 19.81 19.59
CA GLN A 119 18.89 20.69 19.95
C GLN A 119 18.73 21.15 21.40
N PRO A 120 19.68 20.83 22.30
CA PRO A 120 19.62 21.31 23.66
C PRO A 120 19.71 22.84 23.61
N GLU A 121 18.73 23.53 24.20
CA GLU A 121 18.78 24.98 24.40
C GLU A 121 20.10 25.32 25.11
N THR A 122 21.08 25.79 24.35
CA THR A 122 22.43 26.05 24.87
C THR A 122 22.48 27.43 25.56
N ASP A 123 21.38 27.88 26.16
CA ASP A 123 21.30 29.25 26.66
C ASP A 123 20.50 29.45 27.97
N VAL A 124 20.60 28.50 28.90
CA VAL A 124 20.09 28.69 30.28
C VAL A 124 21.21 29.11 31.25
N ARG A 125 22.47 29.17 30.81
CA ARG A 125 23.61 29.46 31.71
C ARG A 125 24.05 30.92 31.80
N GLN A 126 23.56 31.83 30.95
CA GLN A 126 23.91 33.26 31.06
C GLN A 126 22.95 34.09 31.93
N ALA A 127 21.76 33.59 32.28
CA ALA A 127 20.76 34.37 33.04
C ALA A 127 20.97 34.43 34.56
N PHE A 128 21.95 33.69 35.12
CA PHE A 128 22.18 33.61 36.58
C PHE A 128 23.56 34.12 37.03
N ALA A 129 24.29 34.84 36.17
CA ALA A 129 25.62 35.38 36.46
C ALA A 129 25.72 36.90 36.25
N ALA A 130 24.72 37.66 36.70
CA ALA A 130 24.78 39.12 36.81
C ALA A 130 24.35 39.56 38.22
#